data_AF-A0A958J9U1-F1
#
_entry.id   AF-A0A958J9U1-F1
#
_cell.length_a   1.000
_cell.length_b   1.000
_cell.length_c   1.000
_cell.angle_alpha   90.00
_cell.angle_beta   90.00
_cell.angle_gamma   90.00
#
_symmetry.space_group_name_H-M   'P 1'
#
loop_
_entity.id
_entity.type
_entity.pdbx_description
1 polymer ?
#
loop_
_entity_poly.entity_id
_entity_poly.type
_entity_poly.pdbx_seq_one_letter_code
_entity_poly.pdbx_strand_id
1 'polypeptide(L)'
;RAGAGMGFAKAAELNHYPGPKHVLDLAEKLALTPEQNAAVKESYDRMRQSAVQLGEQIIDQEKALNDAFAAGDVLPERVKELITSIAELKGKLRFVHLQAHLEMRELLSPKQIQQYDQLRGYGSHTDGGHSGHQHQH
;
A
#
# COMPACT_ATOMS: atom_id res chain seq x y z
N ARG A 1 -12.46 3.76 -3.80
CA ARG A 1 -11.35 4.75 -3.71
C ARG A 1 -10.06 3.99 -3.45
N ALA A 2 -9.03 4.10 -4.30
CA ALA A 2 -7.78 3.36 -4.10
C ALA A 2 -7.06 3.88 -2.84
N GLY A 3 -6.63 2.99 -1.94
CA GLY A 3 -5.99 3.30 -0.64
C GLY A 3 -4.62 3.98 -0.70
N ALA A 4 -4.37 4.82 -1.71
CA ALA A 4 -3.18 5.65 -1.80
C ALA A 4 -3.14 6.61 -0.60
N GLY A 5 -2.24 6.35 0.34
CA GLY A 5 -2.01 7.19 1.53
C GLY A 5 -2.25 6.51 2.88
N MET A 6 -2.79 5.28 2.93
CA MET A 6 -3.01 4.57 4.22
C MET A 6 -1.76 3.88 4.79
N GLY A 7 -0.59 4.03 4.15
CA GLY A 7 0.66 3.43 4.63
C GLY A 7 0.72 1.90 4.56
N PHE A 8 -0.15 1.25 3.78
CA PHE A 8 -0.17 -0.22 3.65
C PHE A 8 1.18 -0.81 3.23
N ALA A 9 1.92 -0.10 2.39
CA ALA A 9 3.24 -0.49 1.90
C ALA A 9 4.41 0.08 2.72
N LYS A 10 4.17 0.73 3.87
CA LYS A 10 5.22 1.48 4.60
C LYS A 10 6.45 0.62 4.92
N ALA A 11 6.26 -0.64 5.26
CA ALA A 11 7.36 -1.58 5.49
C ALA A 11 8.25 -1.76 4.24
N ALA A 12 7.65 -1.84 3.06
CA ALA A 12 8.38 -1.94 1.80
C ALA A 12 9.09 -0.61 1.46
N GLU A 13 8.38 0.52 1.57
CA GLU A 13 8.91 1.86 1.29
C GLU A 13 10.13 2.20 2.15
N LEU A 14 10.10 1.87 3.45
CA LEU A 14 11.21 2.12 4.37
C LEU A 14 12.42 1.21 4.14
N ASN A 15 12.25 0.13 3.36
CA ASN A 15 13.29 -0.87 3.12
C ASN A 15 13.72 -0.92 1.64
N HIS A 16 13.58 0.19 0.91
CA HIS A 16 14.07 0.34 -0.46
C HIS A 16 13.42 -0.62 -1.47
N TYR A 17 12.13 -0.94 -1.26
CA TYR A 17 11.31 -1.66 -2.23
C TYR A 17 10.49 -0.66 -3.05
N PRO A 18 10.74 -0.53 -4.37
CA PRO A 18 10.04 0.45 -5.18
C PRO A 18 8.53 0.20 -5.26
N GLY A 19 7.74 1.27 -5.30
CA GLY A 19 6.30 1.17 -5.49
C GLY A 19 5.94 1.24 -6.99
N PRO A 20 5.09 0.36 -7.52
CA PRO A 20 4.85 0.23 -8.96
C PRO A 20 4.37 1.52 -9.62
N LYS A 21 3.50 2.30 -8.95
CA LYS A 21 3.08 3.61 -9.45
C LYS A 21 4.28 4.54 -9.68
N HIS A 22 5.17 4.63 -8.69
CA HIS A 22 6.31 5.53 -8.75
C HIS A 22 7.38 5.06 -9.73
N VAL A 23 7.51 3.75 -9.93
CA VAL A 23 8.34 3.19 -10.98
C VAL A 23 7.82 3.60 -12.36
N LEU A 24 6.51 3.53 -12.60
CA LEU A 24 5.89 4.01 -13.84
C LEU A 24 6.07 5.53 -14.02
N ASP A 25 5.84 6.32 -12.96
CA ASP A 25 6.04 7.78 -12.99
C ASP A 25 7.50 8.17 -13.34
N LEU A 26 8.46 7.29 -13.04
CA LEU A 26 9.90 7.49 -13.27
C LEU A 26 10.45 6.65 -14.43
N ALA A 27 9.59 6.02 -15.25
CA ALA A 27 10.00 5.00 -16.21
C ALA A 27 11.14 5.43 -17.15
N GLU A 28 11.05 6.65 -17.70
CA GLU A 28 12.09 7.22 -18.57
C GLU A 28 13.41 7.44 -17.81
N LYS A 29 13.34 7.99 -16.59
CA LYS A 29 14.53 8.27 -15.76
C LYS A 29 15.20 6.99 -15.24
N LEU A 30 14.44 5.92 -15.11
CA LEU A 30 14.93 4.58 -14.76
C LEU A 30 15.37 3.78 -16.00
N ALA A 31 15.20 4.34 -17.20
CA ALA A 31 15.47 3.66 -18.46
C ALA A 31 14.85 2.24 -18.50
N LEU A 32 13.57 2.11 -18.11
CA LEU A 32 12.88 0.82 -18.15
C LEU A 32 12.85 0.30 -19.59
N THR A 33 13.15 -0.98 -19.77
CA THR A 33 12.91 -1.62 -21.07
C THR A 33 11.41 -1.71 -21.35
N PRO A 34 10.99 -1.87 -22.62
CA PRO A 34 9.58 -2.10 -22.95
C PRO A 34 8.95 -3.25 -22.15
N GLU A 35 9.72 -4.33 -21.93
CA GLU A 35 9.29 -5.51 -21.17
C GLU A 35 9.13 -5.19 -19.68
N GLN A 36 10.09 -4.48 -19.08
CA GLN A 36 9.96 -4.01 -17.69
C GLN A 36 8.74 -3.10 -17.53
N ASN A 37 8.54 -2.17 -18.46
CA ASN A 37 7.41 -1.25 -18.40
C ASN A 37 6.07 -1.99 -18.46
N ALA A 38 5.94 -2.95 -19.38
CA ALA A 38 4.75 -3.80 -19.48
C ALA A 38 4.50 -4.60 -18.19
N ALA A 39 5.53 -5.23 -17.63
CA ALA A 39 5.40 -6.02 -16.40
C ALA A 39 5.05 -5.17 -15.17
N VAL A 40 5.67 -3.99 -15.03
CA VAL A 40 5.35 -3.05 -13.94
C VAL A 40 3.91 -2.55 -14.08
N LYS A 41 3.46 -2.25 -15.30
CA LYS A 41 2.08 -1.82 -15.54
C LYS A 41 1.08 -2.92 -15.18
N GLU A 42 1.36 -4.16 -15.55
CA GLU A 42 0.51 -5.30 -15.20
C GLU A 42 0.42 -5.48 -13.67
N SER A 43 1.56 -5.43 -12.96
CA SER A 43 1.60 -5.48 -11.49
C SER A 43 0.78 -4.35 -10.87
N TYR A 44 0.95 -3.11 -11.36
CA TYR A 44 0.19 -1.95 -10.90
C TYR A 44 -1.32 -2.12 -11.09
N ASP A 45 -1.75 -2.55 -12.28
CA ASP A 45 -3.16 -2.71 -12.61
C ASP A 45 -3.81 -3.82 -11.78
N ARG A 46 -3.11 -4.95 -11.59
CA ARG A 46 -3.56 -6.08 -10.76
C ARG A 46 -3.71 -5.66 -9.29
N MET A 47 -2.72 -4.95 -8.75
CA MET A 47 -2.76 -4.39 -7.40
C MET A 47 -3.94 -3.42 -7.25
N ARG A 48 -4.12 -2.50 -8.20
CA ARG A 48 -5.18 -1.48 -8.18
C ARG A 48 -6.57 -2.12 -8.23
N GLN A 49 -6.77 -3.11 -9.12
CA GLN A 49 -8.04 -3.82 -9.23
C GLN A 49 -8.40 -4.53 -7.92
N SER A 50 -7.45 -5.30 -7.38
CA SER A 50 -7.63 -6.03 -6.12
C SER A 50 -7.91 -5.06 -4.95
N ALA A 51 -7.19 -3.93 -4.91
CA ALA A 51 -7.38 -2.93 -3.86
C ALA A 51 -8.76 -2.27 -3.90
N VAL A 52 -9.32 -2.03 -5.09
CA VAL A 52 -10.68 -1.51 -5.25
C VAL A 52 -11.71 -2.52 -4.75
N GLN A 53 -11.62 -3.78 -5.20
CA GLN A 53 -12.55 -4.84 -4.80
C GLN A 53 -12.54 -5.10 -3.29
N LEU A 54 -11.35 -5.18 -2.69
CA LEU A 54 -11.21 -5.37 -1.24
C LEU A 54 -11.72 -4.14 -0.47
N GLY A 55 -11.46 -2.93 -0.98
CA GLY A 55 -11.93 -1.69 -0.36
C GLY A 55 -13.46 -1.60 -0.33
N GLU A 56 -14.14 -2.01 -1.39
CA GLU A 56 -15.61 -2.09 -1.44
C GLU A 56 -16.14 -3.08 -0.41
N GLN A 57 -15.57 -4.29 -0.33
CA GLN A 57 -15.97 -5.28 0.68
C GLN A 57 -15.75 -4.78 2.12
N ILE A 58 -14.67 -4.05 2.38
CA ILE A 58 -14.43 -3.44 3.70
C ILE A 58 -15.53 -2.43 4.02
N ILE A 59 -15.88 -1.55 3.08
CA ILE A 59 -16.94 -0.55 3.27
C ILE A 59 -18.28 -1.23 3.58
N ASP A 60 -18.62 -2.29 2.86
CA ASP A 60 -19.87 -3.03 3.07
C ASP A 60 -19.91 -3.69 4.46
N GLN A 61 -18.81 -4.28 4.92
CA GLN A 61 -18.74 -4.90 6.25
C GLN A 61 -18.75 -3.86 7.38
N GLU A 62 -18.07 -2.72 7.20
CA GLU A 62 -18.12 -1.60 8.15
C GLU A 62 -19.54 -1.01 8.24
N LYS A 63 -20.26 -0.94 7.10
CA LYS A 63 -21.68 -0.55 7.08
C LYS A 63 -22.54 -1.57 7.83
N ALA A 64 -22.35 -2.87 7.60
CA ALA A 64 -23.09 -3.91 8.31
C ALA A 64 -22.85 -3.88 9.83
N LEU A 65 -21.61 -3.58 10.25
CA LEU A 65 -21.28 -3.36 11.65
C LEU A 65 -22.02 -2.16 12.22
N ASN A 66 -21.98 -1.02 11.53
CA ASN A 66 -22.72 0.18 11.93
C ASN A 66 -24.23 -0.08 12.06
N ASP A 67 -24.83 -0.74 11.05
CA ASP A 67 -26.26 -1.02 11.03
C ASP A 67 -26.66 -1.98 12.17
N ALA A 68 -25.82 -2.97 12.49
CA ALA A 68 -26.07 -3.88 13.61
C ALA A 68 -26.12 -3.13 14.95
N PHE A 69 -25.20 -2.20 15.19
CA PHE A 69 -25.25 -1.36 16.39
C PHE A 69 -26.45 -0.40 16.39
N ALA A 70 -26.80 0.17 15.23
CA ALA A 70 -27.93 1.08 15.10
C ALA A 70 -29.29 0.42 15.38
N ALA A 71 -29.41 -0.90 15.16
CA ALA A 71 -30.63 -1.67 15.46
C ALA A 71 -30.91 -1.82 16.97
N GLY A 72 -29.88 -1.71 17.83
CA GLY A 72 -30.03 -1.67 19.29
C GLY A 72 -30.11 -3.02 20.01
N ASP A 73 -30.11 -4.15 19.30
CA ASP A 73 -30.17 -5.51 19.84
C ASP A 73 -29.02 -6.41 19.34
N VAL A 74 -27.85 -5.81 19.08
CA VAL A 74 -26.72 -6.53 18.52
C VAL A 74 -26.15 -7.61 19.46
N LEU A 75 -25.96 -8.81 18.92
CA LEU A 75 -25.35 -9.93 19.64
C LEU A 75 -23.81 -9.81 19.61
N PRO A 76 -23.12 -10.07 20.74
CA PRO A 76 -21.65 -10.04 20.80
C PRO A 76 -20.96 -10.92 19.76
N GLU A 77 -21.49 -12.11 19.49
CA GLU A 77 -20.93 -13.01 18.47
C GLU A 77 -21.01 -12.40 17.06
N ARG A 78 -22.10 -11.69 16.75
CA ARG A 78 -22.24 -11.02 15.46
C ARG A 78 -21.22 -9.89 15.29
N VAL A 79 -20.97 -9.13 16.35
CA VAL A 79 -19.92 -8.08 16.37
C VAL A 79 -18.56 -8.70 16.12
N LYS A 80 -18.25 -9.81 16.80
CA LYS A 80 -16.97 -10.52 16.65
C LYS A 80 -16.77 -11.01 15.23
N GLU A 81 -17.77 -11.64 14.61
CA GLU A 81 -17.71 -12.08 13.21
C GLU A 81 -17.40 -10.95 12.24
N LEU A 82 -18.11 -9.83 12.36
CA LEU A 82 -17.95 -8.66 11.49
C LEU A 82 -16.54 -8.05 11.64
N ILE A 83 -16.07 -7.88 12.87
CA ILE A 83 -14.73 -7.34 13.14
C ILE A 83 -13.65 -8.27 12.58
N THR A 84 -13.78 -9.59 12.79
CA THR A 84 -12.82 -10.56 12.23
C THR A 84 -12.80 -10.50 10.70
N SER A 85 -13.96 -10.44 10.05
CA SER A 85 -14.05 -10.32 8.59
C SER A 85 -13.40 -9.03 8.08
N ILE A 86 -13.68 -7.89 8.72
CA ILE A 86 -13.06 -6.60 8.40
C ILE A 86 -11.52 -6.68 8.54
N ALA A 87 -11.03 -7.28 9.63
CA ALA A 87 -9.60 -7.42 9.87
C ALA A 87 -8.91 -8.28 8.80
N GLU A 88 -9.53 -9.39 8.40
CA GLU A 88 -9.04 -10.25 7.32
C GLU A 88 -8.97 -9.49 5.98
N LEU A 89 -10.01 -8.73 5.64
CA LEU A 89 -10.03 -7.94 4.41
C LEU A 89 -8.96 -6.85 4.41
N LYS A 90 -8.78 -6.15 5.55
CA LYS A 90 -7.69 -5.16 5.72
C LYS A 90 -6.32 -5.82 5.60
N GLY A 91 -6.15 -7.03 6.14
CA GLY A 91 -4.94 -7.84 5.99
C GLY A 91 -4.64 -8.18 4.52
N LYS A 92 -5.65 -8.65 3.78
CA LYS A 92 -5.54 -8.93 2.33
C LYS A 92 -5.19 -7.68 1.54
N LEU A 93 -5.83 -6.54 1.84
CA LEU A 93 -5.53 -5.27 1.18
C LEU A 93 -4.09 -4.84 1.41
N ARG A 94 -3.60 -4.96 2.64
CA ARG A 94 -2.19 -4.68 2.97
C ARG A 94 -1.24 -5.61 2.21
N PHE A 95 -1.55 -6.89 2.14
CA PHE A 95 -0.76 -7.87 1.42
C PHE A 95 -0.65 -7.53 -0.08
N VAL A 96 -1.75 -7.20 -0.75
CA VAL A 96 -1.77 -6.80 -2.16
C VAL A 96 -0.79 -5.65 -2.45
N HIS A 97 -0.73 -4.66 -1.57
CA HIS A 97 0.23 -3.57 -1.68
C HIS A 97 1.68 -4.03 -1.50
N LEU A 98 1.97 -4.81 -0.46
CA LEU A 98 3.33 -5.29 -0.19
C LEU A 98 3.83 -6.25 -1.28
N GLN A 99 2.95 -7.09 -1.82
CA GLN A 99 3.26 -7.99 -2.93
C GLN A 99 3.72 -7.21 -4.15
N ALA A 100 3.01 -6.14 -4.53
CA ALA A 100 3.40 -5.33 -5.69
C ALA A 100 4.79 -4.68 -5.51
N HIS A 101 5.16 -4.33 -4.29
CA HIS A 101 6.51 -3.85 -3.98
C HIS A 101 7.58 -4.95 -4.06
N LEU A 102 7.26 -6.19 -3.66
CA LEU A 102 8.16 -7.34 -3.84
C LEU A 102 8.41 -7.59 -5.34
N GLU A 103 7.35 -7.55 -6.15
CA GLU A 103 7.44 -7.70 -7.61
C GLU A 103 8.35 -6.63 -8.23
N MET A 104 8.31 -5.38 -7.75
CA MET A 104 9.22 -4.33 -8.25
C MET A 104 10.69 -4.63 -7.98
N ARG A 105 10.99 -5.25 -6.83
CA ARG A 105 12.35 -5.64 -6.46
C ARG A 105 12.90 -6.74 -7.39
N GLU A 106 12.03 -7.61 -7.88
CA GLU A 106 12.38 -8.67 -8.83
C GLU A 106 12.51 -8.15 -10.26
N LEU A 107 11.66 -7.20 -10.66
CA LEU A 107 11.62 -6.66 -12.03
C LEU A 107 12.74 -5.64 -12.32
N LEU A 108 13.22 -4.92 -11.32
CA LEU A 108 14.20 -3.86 -11.49
C LEU A 108 15.62 -4.32 -11.17
N SER A 109 16.58 -3.84 -11.96
CA SER A 109 18.00 -4.07 -11.67
C SER A 109 18.44 -3.32 -10.40
N PRO A 110 19.52 -3.77 -9.71
CA PRO A 110 20.07 -3.05 -8.57
C PRO A 110 20.39 -1.57 -8.87
N LYS A 111 20.90 -1.29 -10.08
CA LYS A 111 21.18 0.09 -10.53
C LYS A 111 19.91 0.93 -10.66
N GLN A 112 18.83 0.37 -11.22
CA GLN A 112 17.54 1.05 -11.32
C GLN A 112 16.96 1.34 -9.94
N ILE A 113 17.12 0.43 -8.97
CA ILE A 113 16.60 0.63 -7.63
C ILE A 113 17.39 1.72 -6.89
N GLN A 114 18.72 1.74 -7.03
CA GLN A 114 19.54 2.84 -6.51
C GLN A 114 19.14 4.19 -7.12
N GLN A 115 18.93 4.24 -8.44
CA GLN A 115 18.46 5.45 -9.13
C GLN A 115 17.07 5.87 -8.65
N TYR A 116 16.15 4.92 -8.48
CA TYR A 116 14.82 5.17 -7.92
C TYR A 116 14.92 5.78 -6.52
N ASP A 117 15.76 5.24 -5.64
CA ASP A 117 15.94 5.75 -4.28
C ASP A 117 16.48 7.17 -4.27
N GLN A 118 17.43 7.50 -5.16
CA GLN A 118 17.91 8.87 -5.34
C GLN A 118 16.79 9.80 -5.82
N LEU A 119 16.04 9.39 -6.85
CA LEU A 119 14.93 10.18 -7.41
C LEU A 119 13.77 10.38 -6.42
N ARG A 120 13.60 9.47 -5.47
CA ARG A 120 12.59 9.53 -4.40
C ARG A 120 13.07 10.23 -3.13
N GLY A 121 14.35 10.62 -3.06
CA GLY A 121 14.94 11.27 -1.88
C GLY A 121 15.32 10.31 -0.74
N TYR A 122 15.31 8.99 -0.97
CA TYR A 122 15.77 7.99 0.00
C TYR A 122 17.31 7.91 0.08
N GLY A 123 18.02 8.34 -0.97
CA GLY A 123 19.49 8.39 -1.01
C GLY A 123 20.11 9.57 -0.25
N SER A 124 19.29 10.45 0.33
CA SER A 124 19.71 11.70 1.00
C SER A 124 19.64 11.63 2.53
N HIS A 125 19.68 10.44 3.13
CA HIS A 125 19.88 10.32 4.57
C HIS A 125 21.38 10.32 4.89
N THR A 126 22.02 11.45 4.63
CA THR A 126 23.09 11.95 5.51
C THR A 126 22.41 12.72 6.62
N ASP A 127 22.72 12.37 7.87
CA ASP A 127 22.31 12.97 9.13
C ASP A 127 21.72 14.39 9.07
N GLY A 128 20.47 14.55 9.53
CA GLY A 128 19.86 15.88 9.65
C GLY A 128 18.45 15.88 10.26
N GLY A 129 18.36 16.05 11.58
CA GLY A 129 17.28 16.79 12.21
C GLY A 129 16.11 15.98 12.80
N HIS A 130 16.31 15.42 14.00
CA HIS A 130 15.22 15.32 14.97
C HIS A 130 14.83 16.74 15.41
N SER A 131 13.97 17.41 14.64
CA SER A 131 13.25 18.59 15.10
C SER A 131 11.99 18.11 15.82
N GLY A 132 11.92 18.45 17.11
CA GLY A 132 10.97 17.90 18.06
C GLY A 132 9.51 18.28 17.81
N HIS A 133 8.64 17.34 18.14
CA HIS A 133 7.26 17.65 18.48
C HIS A 133 7.12 17.66 20.00
N GLN A 134 7.30 18.86 20.54
CA GLN A 134 6.85 19.23 21.87
C GLN A 134 5.33 19.37 21.82
N HIS A 135 4.59 18.42 22.39
CA HIS A 135 3.19 18.62 22.71
C HIS A 135 3.10 19.04 24.18
N GLN A 136 2.89 20.34 24.39
CA GLN A 136 2.37 20.90 25.61
C GLN A 136 0.86 20.63 25.68
N HIS A 137 0.45 20.17 26.87
CA HIS A 137 -0.89 20.18 27.50
C HIS A 137 -2.07 19.51 26.78
#